data_AF-A0A0G1DYH3-F1
#
_entry.id   AF-A0A0G1DYH3-F1
#
_cell.length_a   1.000
_cell.length_b   1.000
_cell.length_c   1.000
_cell.angle_alpha   90.00
_cell.angle_beta   90.00
_cell.angle_gamma   90.00
#
_symmetry.space_group_name_H-M   'P 1'
#
loop_
_entity.id
_entity.type
_entity.pdbx_description
1 polymer ?
#
loop_
_entity_poly.entity_id
_entity_poly.type
_entity_poly.pdbx_seq_one_letter_code
_entity_poly.pdbx_strand_id
1 'polypeptide(L)'
;MEKKHSQPWKILLVLALIGLIWIFIADDKIAVIILMAVAYLNNVSYSMVSRSAVRDNAPYHAFTVLLSNVLWYSTLNLLIKDDMTIILFVPYTVATVWGSFTGAVASMKVEKVFGITTNVDKKKASAKSALVQKVLLVFLAIFGIIVAIYAENFAASLKIASLVFVNSIAFSILRRSRNTNNTIYHIIASIVNSIVWYLLYRDLALTGMTFVLFTSYCFGSVLGGLTGQKTSSVIERQIGATADKHLEKDGESFSYKEILTLIPKKTVITLTLVATAFAAFQKNHSFLLILTAFSAAQQIAFSMVSRSRNRDSMIYHVIASIFSNGVWFLTFRQLHVKNWTPELYVPYAAGGAVGSVTGVAISMGIEKKLHITSET
;
A
#
# COMPACT_ATOMS: atom_id res chain seq x y z
N MET A 1 5.39 33.02 -11.09
CA MET A 1 6.11 32.70 -9.84
C MET A 1 6.11 31.19 -9.67
N GLU A 2 7.23 30.50 -9.94
CA GLU A 2 7.39 29.11 -9.52
C GLU A 2 7.29 29.08 -7.99
N LYS A 3 6.22 28.49 -7.45
CA LYS A 3 6.17 28.19 -6.01
C LYS A 3 7.31 27.23 -5.75
N LYS A 4 8.36 27.73 -5.09
CA LYS A 4 9.49 26.94 -4.61
C LYS A 4 8.97 26.03 -3.49
N HIS A 5 8.31 24.93 -3.85
CA HIS A 5 7.91 23.92 -2.89
C HIS A 5 9.16 23.50 -2.13
N SER A 6 9.17 23.75 -0.83
CA SER A 6 10.32 23.47 0.03
C SER A 6 10.66 22.00 -0.08
N GLN A 7 11.91 21.72 -0.42
CA GLN A 7 12.39 20.35 -0.54
C GLN A 7 12.46 19.70 0.85
N PRO A 8 12.08 18.42 1.00
CA PRO A 8 12.03 17.74 2.30
C PRO A 8 13.41 17.37 2.88
N TRP A 9 14.51 17.89 2.32
CA TRP A 9 15.89 17.50 2.65
C TRP A 9 16.21 17.59 4.14
N LYS A 10 15.71 18.60 4.86
CA LYS A 10 15.95 18.72 6.32
C LYS A 10 15.38 17.53 7.08
N ILE A 11 14.15 17.09 6.75
CA ILE A 11 13.50 15.93 7.37
C ILE A 11 14.27 14.66 7.01
N LEU A 12 14.64 14.50 5.74
CA LEU A 12 15.38 13.34 5.25
C LEU A 12 16.77 13.21 5.89
N LEU A 13 17.50 14.32 6.06
CA LEU A 13 18.79 14.36 6.75
C LEU A 13 18.67 13.94 8.21
N VAL A 14 17.67 14.46 8.94
CA VAL A 14 17.40 14.04 10.33
C VAL A 14 17.11 12.54 10.39
N LEU A 15 16.27 12.01 9.50
CA LEU A 15 16.00 10.57 9.44
C LEU A 15 17.26 9.74 9.12
N ALA A 16 18.12 10.22 8.21
CA ALA A 16 19.38 9.54 7.90
C ALA A 16 20.31 9.48 9.12
N LEU A 17 20.43 10.59 9.88
CA LEU A 17 21.20 10.62 11.12
C LEU A 17 20.63 9.66 12.17
N ILE A 18 19.30 9.63 12.34
CA ILE A 18 18.63 8.67 13.23
C ILE A 18 18.93 7.24 12.82
N GLY A 19 18.82 6.92 11.52
CA GLY A 19 19.14 5.59 11.01
C GLY A 19 20.60 5.20 11.24
N LEU A 20 21.53 6.13 11.03
CA LEU A 20 22.96 5.92 11.27
C LEU A 20 23.25 5.63 12.75
N ILE A 21 22.70 6.45 13.67
CA ILE A 21 22.81 6.22 15.12
C ILE A 21 22.25 4.83 15.46
N TRP A 22 21.14 4.44 14.83
CA TRP A 22 20.51 3.16 15.10
C TRP A 22 21.37 1.95 14.69
N ILE A 23 22.16 2.07 13.62
CA ILE A 23 23.12 1.04 13.22
C ILE A 23 24.19 0.84 14.31
N PHE A 24 24.65 1.91 14.96
CA PHE A 24 25.68 1.79 15.99
C PHE A 24 25.19 1.17 17.30
N ILE A 25 23.91 1.37 17.65
CA ILE A 25 23.33 0.77 18.87
C ILE A 25 22.83 -0.67 18.65
N ALA A 26 22.67 -1.11 17.40
CA ALA A 26 22.22 -2.46 17.11
C ALA A 26 23.30 -3.50 17.43
N ASP A 27 22.87 -4.61 18.03
CA ASP A 27 23.73 -5.76 18.31
C ASP A 27 24.24 -6.38 17.00
N ASP A 28 23.32 -6.74 16.10
CA ASP A 28 23.63 -7.21 14.75
C ASP A 28 23.54 -6.08 13.71
N LYS A 29 24.68 -5.43 13.48
CA LYS A 29 24.81 -4.31 12.55
C LYS A 29 24.60 -4.75 11.10
N ILE A 30 25.02 -5.97 10.76
CA ILE A 30 24.95 -6.48 9.38
C ILE A 30 23.49 -6.75 9.03
N ALA A 31 22.74 -7.42 9.93
CA ALA A 31 21.31 -7.66 9.74
C ALA A 31 20.52 -6.35 9.57
N VAL A 32 20.79 -5.34 10.42
CA VAL A 32 20.15 -4.03 10.32
C VAL A 32 20.47 -3.33 8.99
N ILE A 33 21.73 -3.36 8.54
CA ILE A 33 22.13 -2.77 7.24
C ILE A 33 21.43 -3.48 6.08
N ILE A 34 21.38 -4.82 6.09
CA ILE A 34 20.68 -5.61 5.08
C ILE A 34 19.19 -5.25 5.06
N LEU A 35 18.52 -5.21 6.22
CA LEU A 35 17.13 -4.81 6.32
C LEU A 35 16.91 -3.41 5.75
N MET A 36 17.75 -2.44 6.12
CA MET A 36 17.64 -1.06 5.61
C MET A 36 17.80 -1.03 4.09
N ALA A 37 18.76 -1.76 3.51
CA ALA A 37 18.96 -1.80 2.07
C ALA A 37 17.76 -2.40 1.33
N VAL A 38 17.25 -3.55 1.77
CA VAL A 38 16.12 -4.23 1.13
C VAL A 38 14.83 -3.43 1.32
N ALA A 39 14.58 -2.89 2.52
CA ALA A 39 13.39 -2.08 2.81
C ALA A 39 13.39 -0.75 2.04
N TYR A 40 14.57 -0.13 1.86
CA TYR A 40 14.75 1.02 0.98
C TYR A 40 14.35 0.68 -0.46
N LEU A 41 14.95 -0.36 -1.05
CA LEU A 41 14.66 -0.78 -2.42
C LEU A 41 13.18 -1.17 -2.61
N ASN A 42 12.61 -1.88 -1.63
CA ASN A 42 11.20 -2.20 -1.61
C ASN A 42 10.33 -0.93 -1.71
N ASN A 43 10.60 0.09 -0.91
CA ASN A 43 9.82 1.32 -0.99
C ASN A 43 10.12 2.20 -2.21
N VAL A 44 11.32 2.12 -2.79
CA VAL A 44 11.61 2.72 -4.10
C VAL A 44 10.67 2.12 -5.15
N SER A 45 10.69 0.80 -5.29
CA SER A 45 9.87 0.09 -6.27
C SER A 45 8.36 0.24 -5.99
N TYR A 46 7.93 0.23 -4.73
CA TYR A 46 6.53 0.44 -4.37
C TYR A 46 6.02 1.84 -4.71
N SER A 47 6.83 2.89 -4.49
CA SER A 47 6.49 4.23 -4.96
C SER A 47 6.32 4.28 -6.49
N MET A 48 7.19 3.60 -7.24
CA MET A 48 7.07 3.50 -8.69
C MET A 48 5.80 2.75 -9.11
N VAL A 49 5.44 1.65 -8.44
CA VAL A 49 4.17 0.92 -8.64
C VAL A 49 2.95 1.81 -8.40
N SER A 50 2.98 2.58 -7.31
CA SER A 50 1.89 3.46 -6.93
C SER A 50 1.60 4.48 -8.02
N ARG A 51 2.64 5.03 -8.65
CA ARG A 51 2.51 5.98 -9.76
C ARG A 51 2.15 5.29 -11.05
N SER A 52 2.86 4.23 -11.44
CA SER A 52 2.63 3.51 -12.71
C SER A 52 1.20 2.96 -12.85
N ALA A 53 0.53 2.64 -11.74
CA ALA A 53 -0.84 2.14 -11.71
C ALA A 53 -1.89 3.11 -12.30
N VAL A 54 -1.60 4.41 -12.30
CA VAL A 54 -2.46 5.47 -12.83
C VAL A 54 -1.84 6.13 -14.07
N ARG A 55 -0.96 5.41 -14.77
CA ARG A 55 -0.30 5.86 -16.00
C ARG A 55 -0.69 5.02 -17.20
N ASP A 56 -0.51 5.59 -18.39
CA ASP A 56 -0.82 4.98 -19.69
C ASP A 56 0.24 3.96 -20.19
N ASN A 57 1.13 3.47 -19.33
CA ASN A 57 2.23 2.56 -19.70
C ASN A 57 2.18 1.24 -18.93
N ALA A 58 1.59 0.25 -19.58
CA ALA A 58 1.29 -1.05 -19.01
C ALA A 58 2.54 -1.94 -18.75
N PRO A 59 3.60 -1.91 -19.59
CA PRO A 59 4.87 -2.58 -19.31
C PRO A 59 5.62 -1.96 -18.14
N TYR A 60 5.63 -0.63 -18.05
CA TYR A 60 6.18 0.08 -16.89
C TYR A 60 5.47 -0.35 -15.59
N HIS A 61 4.14 -0.44 -15.62
CA HIS A 61 3.38 -0.95 -14.49
C HIS A 61 3.72 -2.40 -14.15
N ALA A 62 3.73 -3.30 -15.14
CA ALA A 62 4.02 -4.71 -14.90
C ALA A 62 5.43 -4.95 -14.33
N PHE A 63 6.44 -4.26 -14.87
CA PHE A 63 7.82 -4.34 -14.38
C PHE A 63 7.94 -3.85 -12.94
N THR A 64 7.38 -2.66 -12.64
CA THR A 64 7.43 -2.10 -11.29
C THR A 64 6.70 -3.00 -10.29
N VAL A 65 5.55 -3.58 -10.68
CA VAL A 65 4.79 -4.53 -9.84
C VAL A 65 5.63 -5.77 -9.54
N LEU A 66 6.25 -6.38 -10.56
CA LEU A 66 7.12 -7.54 -10.33
C LEU A 66 8.25 -7.19 -9.35
N LEU A 67 9.02 -6.14 -9.65
CA LEU A 67 10.15 -5.72 -8.82
C LEU A 67 9.73 -5.43 -7.37
N SER A 68 8.61 -4.73 -7.18
CA SER A 68 8.10 -4.40 -5.84
C SER A 68 7.66 -5.65 -5.08
N ASN A 69 7.03 -6.62 -5.73
CA ASN A 69 6.65 -7.86 -5.07
C ASN A 69 7.85 -8.72 -4.68
N VAL A 70 8.92 -8.72 -5.49
CA VAL A 70 10.19 -9.37 -5.12
C VAL A 70 10.76 -8.77 -3.85
N LEU A 71 10.95 -7.46 -3.87
CA LEU A 71 11.57 -6.77 -2.74
C LEU A 71 10.68 -6.81 -1.50
N TRP A 72 9.36 -6.76 -1.67
CA TRP A 72 8.42 -6.90 -0.57
C TRP A 72 8.48 -8.28 0.07
N TYR A 73 8.46 -9.34 -0.73
CA TYR A 73 8.54 -10.71 -0.22
C TYR A 73 9.82 -10.92 0.58
N SER A 74 10.96 -10.47 0.05
CA SER A 74 12.25 -10.52 0.74
C SER A 74 12.26 -9.70 2.02
N THR A 75 11.77 -8.45 1.98
CA THR A 75 11.69 -7.57 3.17
C THR A 75 10.87 -8.22 4.26
N LEU A 76 9.69 -8.74 3.90
CA LEU A 76 8.79 -9.33 4.86
C LEU A 76 9.33 -10.65 5.42
N ASN A 77 10.00 -11.47 4.60
CA ASN A 77 10.66 -12.68 5.08
C ASN A 77 11.74 -12.38 6.13
N LEU A 78 12.57 -11.34 5.92
CA LEU A 78 13.55 -10.89 6.91
C LEU A 78 12.87 -10.44 8.19
N LEU A 79 11.87 -9.57 8.08
CA LEU A 79 11.11 -9.06 9.23
C LEU A 79 10.47 -10.18 10.07
N ILE A 80 9.85 -11.17 9.42
CA ILE A 80 9.19 -12.30 10.10
C ILE A 80 10.22 -13.23 10.75
N LYS A 81 11.35 -13.51 10.09
CA LYS A 81 12.42 -14.35 10.65
C LYS A 81 13.05 -13.74 11.90
N ASP A 82 13.13 -12.41 11.96
CA ASP A 82 13.63 -11.67 13.12
C ASP A 82 12.51 -11.27 14.10
N ASP A 83 11.35 -11.95 14.03
CA ASP A 83 10.16 -11.74 14.86
C ASP A 83 9.64 -10.30 14.97
N MET A 84 9.98 -9.48 13.98
CA MET A 84 9.65 -8.05 13.94
C MET A 84 9.94 -7.36 15.27
N THR A 85 11.09 -7.66 15.87
CA THR A 85 11.53 -7.04 17.12
C THR A 85 11.48 -5.51 17.02
N ILE A 86 11.14 -4.84 18.13
CA ILE A 86 10.92 -3.39 18.11
C ILE A 86 12.20 -2.62 17.74
N ILE A 87 13.38 -3.22 17.92
CA ILE A 87 14.66 -2.66 17.49
C ILE A 87 14.71 -2.46 15.96
N LEU A 88 13.93 -3.21 15.17
CA LEU A 88 13.89 -3.07 13.71
C LEU A 88 12.97 -1.92 13.25
N PHE A 89 12.16 -1.34 14.14
CA PHE A 89 11.16 -0.31 13.81
C PHE A 89 11.79 0.93 13.17
N VAL A 90 12.82 1.50 13.81
CA VAL A 90 13.50 2.71 13.33
C VAL A 90 14.24 2.47 12.02
N PRO A 91 15.12 1.46 11.88
CA PRO A 91 15.85 1.25 10.63
C PRO A 91 14.91 0.94 9.47
N TYR A 92 13.86 0.14 9.69
CA TYR A 92 12.82 -0.10 8.70
C TYR A 92 12.12 1.20 8.29
N THR A 93 11.66 2.01 9.24
CA THR A 93 10.90 3.24 8.96
C THR A 93 11.76 4.28 8.23
N VAL A 94 13.01 4.48 8.66
CA VAL A 94 13.94 5.41 8.01
C VAL A 94 14.21 4.99 6.57
N ALA A 95 14.58 3.71 6.36
CA ALA A 95 14.89 3.20 5.03
C ALA A 95 13.69 3.29 4.08
N THR A 96 12.50 2.93 4.56
CA THR A 96 11.27 2.97 3.76
C THR A 96 10.82 4.38 3.41
N VAL A 97 11.04 5.38 4.27
CA VAL A 97 10.75 6.79 3.96
C VAL A 97 11.68 7.31 2.86
N TRP A 98 12.98 7.06 2.99
CA TRP A 98 13.97 7.41 1.97
C TRP A 98 13.69 6.72 0.64
N GLY A 99 13.33 5.43 0.69
CA GLY A 99 12.94 4.67 -0.48
C GLY A 99 11.70 5.26 -1.14
N SER A 100 10.69 5.65 -0.36
CA SER A 100 9.46 6.19 -0.92
C SER A 100 9.70 7.52 -1.64
N PHE A 101 10.49 8.43 -1.06
CA PHE A 101 10.91 9.68 -1.70
C PHE A 101 11.71 9.41 -2.99
N THR A 102 12.74 8.57 -2.92
CA THR A 102 13.60 8.28 -4.06
C THR A 102 12.82 7.62 -5.20
N GLY A 103 11.92 6.68 -4.88
CA GLY A 103 11.07 6.02 -5.86
C GLY A 103 10.10 6.96 -6.57
N ALA A 104 9.55 7.96 -5.87
CA ALA A 104 8.72 8.98 -6.51
C ALA A 104 9.54 9.83 -7.49
N VAL A 105 10.72 10.30 -7.07
CA VAL A 105 11.65 11.05 -7.94
C VAL A 105 12.10 10.23 -9.15
N ALA A 106 12.46 8.96 -8.94
CA ALA A 106 12.86 8.05 -10.01
C ALA A 106 11.71 7.81 -11.01
N SER A 107 10.50 7.56 -10.51
CA SER A 107 9.31 7.39 -11.35
C SER A 107 9.03 8.62 -12.20
N MET A 108 9.09 9.83 -11.63
CA MET A 108 8.92 11.10 -12.37
C MET A 108 9.93 11.22 -13.52
N LYS A 109 11.20 10.85 -13.29
CA LYS A 109 12.23 10.85 -14.33
C LYS A 109 11.92 9.85 -15.43
N VAL A 110 11.54 8.62 -15.07
CA VAL A 110 11.14 7.58 -16.04
C VAL A 110 9.94 8.05 -16.85
N GLU A 111 8.92 8.61 -16.20
CA GLU A 111 7.71 9.13 -16.86
C GLU A 111 8.07 10.20 -17.89
N LYS A 112 8.93 11.15 -17.52
CA LYS A 112 9.40 12.22 -18.42
C LYS A 112 10.19 11.67 -19.60
N VAL A 113 11.11 10.73 -19.37
CA VAL A 113 11.95 10.14 -20.42
C VAL A 113 11.13 9.36 -21.44
N PHE A 114 10.08 8.67 -21.01
CA PHE A 114 9.26 7.82 -21.88
C PHE A 114 7.94 8.46 -22.33
N GLY A 115 7.68 9.73 -22.00
CA GLY A 115 6.44 10.42 -22.35
C GLY A 115 5.18 9.73 -21.79
N ILE A 116 5.31 9.17 -20.60
CA ILE A 116 4.23 8.46 -19.89
C ILE A 116 3.35 9.50 -19.21
N THR A 117 2.02 9.38 -19.35
CA THR A 117 1.06 10.36 -18.85
C THR A 117 -0.01 9.72 -17.98
N THR A 118 -0.80 10.55 -17.32
CA THR A 118 -1.99 10.19 -16.52
C THR A 118 -3.22 9.84 -17.37
N ASN A 119 -3.20 10.08 -18.69
CA ASN A 119 -4.36 9.92 -19.57
C ASN A 119 -4.60 8.46 -20.00
N VAL A 120 -4.98 7.60 -19.05
CA VAL A 120 -5.21 6.16 -19.28
C VAL A 120 -6.30 5.90 -20.34
N ASP A 121 -7.31 6.78 -20.44
CA ASP A 121 -8.46 6.57 -21.33
C ASP A 121 -8.19 6.94 -22.81
N LYS A 122 -7.11 7.68 -23.09
CA LYS A 122 -6.85 8.21 -24.45
C LYS A 122 -5.85 7.39 -25.27
N LYS A 123 -5.03 6.53 -24.65
CA LYS A 123 -4.07 5.68 -25.39
C LYS A 123 -4.48 4.21 -25.35
N LYS A 124 -4.80 3.66 -26.52
CA LYS A 124 -4.79 2.20 -26.72
C LYS A 124 -3.37 1.68 -26.43
N ALA A 125 -3.25 0.60 -25.67
CA ALA A 125 -1.97 -0.06 -25.46
C ALA A 125 -1.33 -0.40 -26.82
N SER A 126 -0.05 -0.07 -26.99
CA SER A 126 0.66 -0.43 -28.23
C SER A 126 0.75 -1.96 -28.35
N ALA A 127 0.78 -2.47 -29.59
CA ALA A 127 0.90 -3.92 -29.83
C ALA A 127 2.15 -4.52 -29.13
N LYS A 128 3.27 -3.77 -29.13
CA LYS A 128 4.51 -4.14 -28.43
C LYS A 128 4.31 -4.21 -26.91
N SER A 129 3.61 -3.24 -26.32
CA SER A 129 3.26 -3.24 -24.90
C SER A 129 2.42 -4.46 -24.52
N ALA A 130 1.38 -4.74 -25.30
CA ALA A 130 0.51 -5.89 -25.07
C ALA A 130 1.27 -7.22 -25.20
N LEU A 131 2.21 -7.32 -26.16
CA LEU A 131 3.06 -8.49 -26.32
C LEU A 131 3.98 -8.71 -25.11
N VAL A 132 4.69 -7.67 -24.65
CA VAL A 132 5.58 -7.75 -23.48
C VAL A 132 4.83 -8.23 -22.24
N GLN A 133 3.61 -7.72 -22.02
CA GLN A 133 2.78 -8.17 -20.90
C GLN A 133 2.37 -9.64 -21.02
N LYS A 134 1.96 -10.10 -22.20
CA LYS A 134 1.62 -11.51 -22.42
C LYS A 134 2.82 -12.41 -22.19
N VAL A 135 3.99 -12.05 -22.72
CA VAL A 135 5.24 -12.81 -22.53
C VAL A 135 5.59 -12.89 -21.04
N LEU A 136 5.51 -11.78 -20.31
CA LEU A 136 5.78 -11.77 -18.88
C LEU A 136 4.81 -12.67 -18.10
N LEU A 137 3.52 -12.63 -18.39
CA LEU A 137 2.52 -13.47 -17.74
C LEU A 137 2.73 -14.95 -18.02
N VAL A 138 3.04 -15.31 -19.28
CA VAL A 138 3.35 -16.69 -19.67
C VAL A 138 4.61 -17.18 -18.95
N PHE A 139 5.67 -16.36 -18.91
CA PHE A 139 6.90 -16.69 -18.19
C PHE A 139 6.65 -16.94 -16.71
N LEU A 140 5.92 -16.04 -16.03
CA LEU A 140 5.60 -16.20 -14.60
C LEU A 140 4.69 -17.40 -14.34
N ALA A 141 3.76 -17.72 -15.24
CA ALA A 141 2.89 -18.89 -15.13
C ALA A 141 3.70 -20.19 -15.22
N ILE A 142 4.55 -20.31 -16.26
CA ILE A 142 5.41 -21.49 -16.46
C ILE A 142 6.35 -21.66 -15.28
N PHE A 143 7.03 -20.58 -14.86
CA PHE A 143 7.94 -20.61 -13.73
C PHE A 143 7.24 -20.98 -12.42
N GLY A 144 6.04 -20.45 -12.18
CA GLY A 144 5.20 -20.81 -11.02
C GLY A 144 4.81 -22.29 -11.01
N ILE A 145 4.40 -22.84 -12.16
CA ILE A 145 4.05 -24.27 -12.31
C ILE A 145 5.28 -25.14 -12.02
N ILE A 146 6.44 -24.82 -12.62
CA ILE A 146 7.68 -25.56 -12.39
C ILE A 146 8.01 -25.58 -10.90
N VAL A 147 8.06 -24.42 -10.24
CA VAL A 147 8.39 -24.36 -8.81
C VAL A 147 7.36 -25.09 -7.95
N ALA A 148 6.08 -25.00 -8.28
CA ALA A 148 5.03 -25.71 -7.53
C ALA A 148 5.15 -27.23 -7.65
N ILE A 149 5.58 -27.75 -8.81
CA ILE A 149 5.85 -29.19 -9.03
C ILE A 149 7.05 -29.63 -8.18
N TYR A 150 8.16 -28.88 -8.22
CA TYR A 150 9.40 -29.25 -7.51
C TYR A 150 9.29 -29.14 -6.00
N ALA A 151 8.37 -28.35 -5.48
CA ALA A 151 8.28 -28.08 -4.04
C ALA A 151 7.38 -29.02 -3.25
N GLU A 152 6.80 -30.05 -3.89
CA GLU A 152 5.92 -31.05 -3.26
C GLU A 152 4.71 -30.46 -2.49
N ASN A 153 4.41 -29.17 -2.68
CA ASN A 153 3.32 -28.47 -2.00
C ASN A 153 2.54 -27.58 -2.98
N PHE A 154 2.01 -28.25 -4.02
CA PHE A 154 1.21 -27.62 -5.06
C PHE A 154 -0.02 -26.90 -4.50
N ALA A 155 -0.70 -27.49 -3.51
CA ALA A 155 -1.89 -26.91 -2.90
C ALA A 155 -1.62 -25.58 -2.20
N ALA A 156 -0.55 -25.48 -1.39
CA ALA A 156 -0.17 -24.22 -0.76
C ALA A 156 0.25 -23.16 -1.79
N SER A 157 1.01 -23.57 -2.82
CA SER A 157 1.40 -22.69 -3.92
C SER A 157 0.19 -22.11 -4.65
N LEU A 158 -0.79 -22.95 -5.01
CA LEU A 158 -2.03 -22.53 -5.66
C LEU A 158 -2.88 -21.63 -4.74
N LYS A 159 -2.96 -21.94 -3.44
CA LYS A 159 -3.66 -21.11 -2.44
C LYS A 159 -3.05 -19.71 -2.36
N ILE A 160 -1.72 -19.61 -2.23
CA ILE A 160 -1.01 -18.32 -2.18
C ILE A 160 -1.18 -17.56 -3.49
N ALA A 161 -0.99 -18.20 -4.64
CA ALA A 161 -1.19 -17.56 -5.94
C ALA A 161 -2.61 -16.96 -6.07
N SER A 162 -3.62 -17.72 -5.64
CA SER A 162 -5.03 -17.30 -5.65
C SER A 162 -5.29 -16.13 -4.70
N LEU A 163 -4.82 -16.22 -3.45
CA LEU A 163 -4.98 -15.15 -2.46
C LEU A 163 -4.30 -13.86 -2.90
N VAL A 164 -3.08 -13.94 -3.46
CA VAL A 164 -2.35 -12.76 -3.93
C VAL A 164 -3.00 -12.15 -5.16
N PHE A 165 -3.54 -12.98 -6.06
CA PHE A 165 -4.33 -12.52 -7.19
C PHE A 165 -5.56 -11.72 -6.74
N VAL A 166 -6.38 -12.30 -5.84
CA VAL A 166 -7.56 -11.63 -5.31
C VAL A 166 -7.18 -10.37 -4.51
N ASN A 167 -6.11 -10.42 -3.72
CA ASN A 167 -5.59 -9.28 -2.99
C ASN A 167 -5.19 -8.14 -3.93
N SER A 168 -4.51 -8.44 -5.02
CA SER A 168 -4.02 -7.44 -5.97
C SER A 168 -5.17 -6.79 -6.76
N ILE A 169 -6.24 -7.54 -7.03
CA ILE A 169 -7.49 -6.98 -7.57
C ILE A 169 -8.15 -6.05 -6.56
N ALA A 170 -8.38 -6.54 -5.33
CA ALA A 170 -9.02 -5.77 -4.27
C ALA A 170 -8.23 -4.47 -3.96
N PHE A 171 -6.91 -4.57 -3.93
CA PHE A 171 -6.01 -3.43 -3.71
C PHE A 171 -6.09 -2.40 -4.85
N SER A 172 -6.21 -2.86 -6.10
CA SER A 172 -6.37 -1.96 -7.25
C SER A 172 -7.71 -1.22 -7.22
N ILE A 173 -8.79 -1.92 -6.86
CA ILE A 173 -10.12 -1.32 -6.62
C ILE A 173 -10.04 -0.31 -5.46
N LEU A 174 -9.41 -0.67 -4.34
CA LEU A 174 -9.25 0.22 -3.20
C LEU A 174 -8.50 1.51 -3.57
N ARG A 175 -7.34 1.40 -4.23
CA ARG A 175 -6.53 2.56 -4.65
C ARG A 175 -7.34 3.53 -5.51
N ARG A 176 -8.08 3.01 -6.47
CA ARG A 176 -8.94 3.80 -7.36
C ARG A 176 -10.08 4.46 -6.59
N SER A 177 -10.83 3.69 -5.80
CA SER A 177 -11.96 4.19 -5.01
C SER A 177 -11.60 5.36 -4.07
N ARG A 178 -10.37 5.40 -3.52
CA ARG A 178 -9.86 6.50 -2.66
C ARG A 178 -9.76 7.84 -3.36
N ASN A 179 -9.67 7.83 -4.68
CA ASN A 179 -9.59 9.04 -5.48
C ASN A 179 -10.96 9.40 -6.08
N THR A 180 -11.99 8.57 -5.89
CA THR A 180 -13.32 8.82 -6.44
C THR A 180 -14.22 9.58 -5.48
N ASN A 181 -15.28 10.17 -6.01
CA ASN A 181 -16.37 10.79 -5.26
C ASN A 181 -17.44 9.80 -4.73
N ASN A 182 -17.22 8.48 -4.83
CA ASN A 182 -18.21 7.47 -4.42
C ASN A 182 -17.81 6.78 -3.10
N THR A 183 -18.39 7.24 -1.99
CA THR A 183 -18.07 6.75 -0.64
C THR A 183 -18.46 5.30 -0.42
N ILE A 184 -19.59 4.84 -0.96
CA ILE A 184 -20.04 3.44 -0.80
C ILE A 184 -19.06 2.50 -1.50
N TYR A 185 -18.66 2.84 -2.73
CA TYR A 185 -17.63 2.12 -3.46
C TYR A 185 -16.34 2.00 -2.65
N HIS A 186 -15.89 3.10 -2.03
CA HIS A 186 -14.70 3.10 -1.20
C HIS A 186 -14.82 2.23 0.07
N ILE A 187 -15.96 2.28 0.76
CA ILE A 187 -16.22 1.47 1.95
C ILE A 187 -16.12 -0.03 1.61
N ILE A 188 -16.83 -0.46 0.55
CA ILE A 188 -16.85 -1.86 0.12
C ILE A 188 -15.44 -2.30 -0.28
N ALA A 189 -14.75 -1.51 -1.11
CA ALA A 189 -13.39 -1.81 -1.53
C ALA A 189 -12.42 -1.94 -0.33
N SER A 190 -12.58 -1.09 0.69
CA SER A 190 -11.73 -1.11 1.89
C SER A 190 -11.97 -2.34 2.76
N ILE A 191 -13.22 -2.74 2.95
CA ILE A 191 -13.57 -3.96 3.70
C ILE A 191 -13.01 -5.18 2.98
N VAL A 192 -13.33 -5.34 1.68
CA VAL A 192 -12.85 -6.48 0.88
C VAL A 192 -11.33 -6.56 0.87
N ASN A 193 -10.64 -5.44 0.65
CA ASN A 193 -9.19 -5.42 0.67
C ASN A 193 -8.62 -5.80 2.04
N SER A 194 -9.17 -5.27 3.15
CA SER A 194 -8.65 -5.55 4.49
C SER A 194 -8.80 -7.03 4.87
N ILE A 195 -9.92 -7.64 4.44
CA ILE A 195 -10.20 -9.06 4.60
C ILE A 195 -9.18 -9.92 3.86
N VAL A 196 -9.04 -9.67 2.55
CA VAL A 196 -8.17 -10.48 1.70
C VAL A 196 -6.70 -10.30 2.09
N TRP A 197 -6.31 -9.08 2.43
CA TRP A 197 -4.98 -8.76 2.94
C TRP A 197 -4.69 -9.59 4.20
N TYR A 198 -5.60 -9.61 5.18
CA TYR A 198 -5.40 -10.36 6.42
C TYR A 198 -5.17 -11.85 6.14
N LEU A 199 -6.03 -12.46 5.31
CA LEU A 199 -5.95 -13.87 4.96
C LEU A 199 -4.62 -14.20 4.26
N LEU A 200 -4.20 -13.36 3.31
CA LEU A 200 -2.94 -13.53 2.59
C LEU A 200 -1.73 -13.49 3.54
N TYR A 201 -1.61 -12.45 4.35
CA TYR A 201 -0.43 -12.28 5.19
C TYR A 201 -0.39 -13.25 6.37
N ARG A 202 -1.55 -13.65 6.89
CA ARG A 202 -1.65 -14.79 7.81
C ARG A 202 -1.05 -16.04 7.20
N ASP A 203 -1.50 -16.41 6.00
CA ASP A 203 -1.02 -17.64 5.36
C ASP A 203 0.48 -17.56 5.03
N LEU A 204 0.95 -16.42 4.53
CA LEU A 204 2.39 -16.21 4.27
C LEU A 204 3.22 -16.32 5.55
N ALA A 205 2.80 -15.65 6.63
CA ALA A 205 3.52 -15.68 7.89
C ALA A 205 3.54 -17.07 8.52
N LEU A 206 2.40 -17.76 8.57
CA LEU A 206 2.28 -19.09 9.16
C LEU A 206 2.99 -20.18 8.34
N THR A 207 3.23 -19.95 7.04
CA THR A 207 4.02 -20.85 6.18
C THR A 207 5.51 -20.53 6.16
N GLY A 208 5.96 -19.53 6.94
CA GLY A 208 7.37 -19.13 7.03
C GLY A 208 7.93 -18.46 5.78
N MET A 209 7.07 -18.10 4.82
CA MET A 209 7.43 -17.46 3.55
C MET A 209 8.63 -18.14 2.85
N THR A 210 8.53 -19.45 2.61
CA THR A 210 9.58 -20.19 1.90
C THR A 210 9.76 -19.67 0.47
N PHE A 211 10.99 -19.72 -0.06
CA PHE A 211 11.29 -19.25 -1.42
C PHE A 211 10.48 -19.97 -2.52
N VAL A 212 9.90 -21.14 -2.21
CA VAL A 212 8.93 -21.81 -3.09
C VAL A 212 7.69 -20.94 -3.33
N LEU A 213 7.15 -20.34 -2.27
CA LEU A 213 5.90 -19.56 -2.34
C LEU A 213 6.10 -18.19 -3.02
N PHE A 214 7.35 -17.75 -3.15
CA PHE A 214 7.73 -16.49 -3.80
C PHE A 214 7.26 -16.41 -5.27
N THR A 215 7.39 -17.49 -6.03
CA THR A 215 7.02 -17.50 -7.45
C THR A 215 5.51 -17.43 -7.63
N SER A 216 4.78 -18.21 -6.84
CA SER A 216 3.32 -18.18 -6.72
C SER A 216 2.82 -16.78 -6.32
N TYR A 217 3.50 -16.15 -5.37
CA TYR A 217 3.21 -14.78 -4.95
C TYR A 217 3.39 -13.77 -6.09
N CYS A 218 4.53 -13.80 -6.79
CA CYS A 218 4.80 -12.89 -7.91
C CYS A 218 3.82 -13.08 -9.07
N PHE A 219 3.55 -14.33 -9.45
CA PHE A 219 2.59 -14.64 -10.52
C PHE A 219 1.20 -14.10 -10.18
N GLY A 220 0.67 -14.45 -9.00
CA GLY A 220 -0.62 -13.97 -8.53
C GLY A 220 -0.68 -12.44 -8.50
N SER A 221 0.38 -11.77 -8.04
CA SER A 221 0.37 -10.32 -7.93
C SER A 221 0.40 -9.60 -9.27
N VAL A 222 1.25 -10.02 -10.21
CA VAL A 222 1.32 -9.40 -11.54
C VAL A 222 -0.01 -9.60 -12.29
N LEU A 223 -0.54 -10.83 -12.30
CA LEU A 223 -1.81 -11.14 -12.95
C LEU A 223 -2.98 -10.37 -12.31
N GLY A 224 -3.02 -10.33 -10.98
CA GLY A 224 -4.07 -9.64 -10.22
C GLY A 224 -3.98 -8.12 -10.31
N GLY A 225 -2.78 -7.54 -10.40
CA GLY A 225 -2.57 -6.11 -10.59
C GLY A 225 -3.08 -5.62 -11.95
N LEU A 226 -2.72 -6.35 -13.03
CA LEU A 226 -3.20 -6.05 -14.38
C LEU A 226 -4.72 -6.22 -14.50
N THR A 227 -5.25 -7.33 -13.98
CA THR A 227 -6.70 -7.60 -13.98
C THR A 227 -7.42 -6.54 -13.14
N GLY A 228 -6.91 -6.22 -11.96
CA GLY A 228 -7.47 -5.25 -11.03
C GLY A 228 -7.56 -3.85 -11.61
N GLN A 229 -6.55 -3.39 -12.35
CA GLN A 229 -6.59 -2.08 -13.02
C GLN A 229 -7.75 -1.99 -14.03
N LYS A 230 -7.96 -3.05 -14.84
CA LYS A 230 -9.06 -3.12 -15.80
C LYS A 230 -10.42 -3.21 -15.09
N THR A 231 -10.55 -4.12 -14.14
CA THR A 231 -11.80 -4.34 -13.38
C THR A 231 -12.24 -3.08 -12.65
N SER A 232 -11.31 -2.41 -11.97
CA SER A 232 -11.63 -1.18 -11.24
C SER A 232 -12.08 -0.03 -12.16
N SER A 233 -11.47 0.14 -13.34
CA SER A 233 -11.94 1.11 -14.34
C SER A 233 -13.35 0.80 -14.89
N VAL A 234 -13.69 -0.48 -15.05
CA VAL A 234 -15.04 -0.88 -15.47
C VAL A 234 -16.06 -0.57 -14.38
N ILE A 235 -15.76 -0.90 -13.12
CA ILE A 235 -16.64 -0.62 -11.99
C ILE A 235 -16.91 0.88 -11.87
N GLU A 236 -15.87 1.72 -11.92
CA GLU A 236 -16.02 3.18 -11.84
C GLU A 236 -16.94 3.73 -12.92
N ARG A 237 -16.79 3.27 -14.18
CA ARG A 237 -17.65 3.67 -15.28
C ARG A 237 -19.11 3.25 -15.06
N GLN A 238 -19.33 2.04 -14.57
CA GLN A 238 -20.68 1.53 -14.30
C GLN A 238 -21.40 2.31 -13.20
N ILE A 239 -20.67 2.78 -12.18
CA ILE A 239 -21.24 3.52 -11.04
C ILE A 239 -21.15 5.05 -11.20
N GLY A 240 -20.66 5.56 -12.34
CA GLY A 240 -20.47 6.99 -12.58
C GLY A 240 -19.50 7.68 -11.62
N ALA A 241 -18.52 6.93 -11.08
CA ALA A 241 -17.53 7.48 -10.17
C ALA A 241 -16.52 8.34 -10.94
N THR A 242 -16.22 9.53 -10.41
CA THR A 242 -15.27 10.48 -11.00
C THR A 242 -14.10 10.71 -10.06
N ALA A 243 -12.89 10.76 -10.61
CA ALA A 243 -11.67 10.98 -9.85
C ALA A 243 -11.48 12.47 -9.52
N ASP A 244 -10.92 12.77 -8.34
CA ASP A 244 -10.39 14.08 -7.92
C ASP A 244 -11.36 15.28 -8.02
N LYS A 245 -12.67 15.05 -8.10
CA LYS A 245 -13.70 16.11 -8.15
C LYS A 245 -13.61 17.13 -7.00
N HIS A 246 -13.03 16.75 -5.85
CA HIS A 246 -12.83 17.67 -4.72
C HIS A 246 -11.76 18.73 -4.97
N LEU A 247 -10.90 18.55 -5.99
CA LEU A 247 -9.90 19.53 -6.42
C LEU A 247 -10.47 20.57 -7.40
N GLU A 248 -11.59 20.31 -8.06
CA GLU A 248 -12.18 21.19 -9.08
C GLU A 248 -12.87 22.45 -8.50
N LYS A 249 -13.15 22.49 -7.19
CA LYS A 249 -13.71 23.68 -6.54
C LYS A 249 -12.62 24.68 -6.23
N ASP A 250 -12.36 25.58 -7.18
CA ASP A 250 -11.48 26.73 -7.02
C ASP A 250 -11.98 27.67 -5.90
N GLY A 251 -11.06 28.10 -5.03
CA GLY A 251 -11.20 29.35 -4.27
C GLY A 251 -11.53 29.24 -2.77
N GLU A 252 -12.30 28.26 -2.31
CA GLU A 252 -12.73 28.24 -0.89
C GLU A 252 -11.91 27.26 -0.05
N SER A 253 -11.02 27.75 0.82
CA SER A 253 -10.35 26.90 1.82
C SER A 253 -11.39 26.20 2.71
N PHE A 254 -11.35 24.87 2.80
CA PHE A 254 -12.27 24.17 3.71
C PHE A 254 -11.90 24.45 5.17
N SER A 255 -12.90 24.81 5.96
CA SER A 255 -12.82 24.76 7.42
C SER A 255 -12.61 23.31 7.88
N TYR A 256 -11.97 23.12 9.03
CA TYR A 256 -11.87 21.81 9.67
C TYR A 256 -13.24 21.14 9.86
N LYS A 257 -14.29 21.94 10.10
CA LYS A 257 -15.67 21.45 10.19
C LYS A 257 -16.15 20.81 8.89
N GLU A 258 -15.75 21.32 7.73
CA GLU A 258 -16.12 20.79 6.42
C GLU A 258 -15.34 19.53 6.05
N ILE A 259 -14.11 19.38 6.56
CA ILE A 259 -13.38 18.09 6.43
C ILE A 259 -14.11 17.00 7.21
N LEU A 260 -14.61 17.31 8.41
CA LEU A 260 -15.36 16.37 9.23
C LEU A 260 -16.73 15.98 8.64
N THR A 261 -17.29 16.79 7.74
CA THR A 261 -18.53 16.41 7.03
C THR A 261 -18.29 15.43 5.88
N LEU A 262 -17.04 15.33 5.37
CA LEU A 262 -16.66 14.31 4.38
C LEU A 262 -16.58 12.90 4.97
N ILE A 263 -16.41 12.77 6.29
CA ILE A 263 -16.35 11.47 6.96
C ILE A 263 -17.75 10.87 7.00
N PRO A 264 -17.96 9.63 6.49
CA PRO A 264 -19.25 8.95 6.57
C PRO A 264 -19.53 8.48 8.01
N LYS A 265 -19.95 9.42 8.87
CA LYS A 265 -20.09 9.22 10.33
C LYS A 265 -20.90 7.98 10.68
N LYS A 266 -22.02 7.73 9.99
CA LYS A 266 -22.85 6.53 10.22
C LYS A 266 -22.05 5.25 10.02
N THR A 267 -21.35 5.11 8.89
CA THR A 267 -20.50 3.95 8.61
C THR A 267 -19.37 3.79 9.63
N VAL A 268 -18.69 4.89 9.96
CA VAL A 268 -17.59 4.87 10.94
C VAL A 268 -18.10 4.41 12.31
N ILE A 269 -19.22 4.94 12.78
CA ILE A 269 -19.85 4.56 14.05
C ILE A 269 -20.26 3.08 13.99
N THR A 270 -20.96 2.64 12.93
CA THR A 270 -21.40 1.25 12.79
C THR A 270 -20.22 0.28 12.82
N LEU A 271 -19.17 0.50 12.04
CA LEU A 271 -17.99 -0.37 12.01
C LEU A 271 -17.24 -0.38 13.34
N THR A 272 -17.15 0.76 14.01
CA THR A 272 -16.54 0.87 15.35
C THR A 272 -17.34 0.09 16.39
N LEU A 273 -18.68 0.19 16.35
CA LEU A 273 -19.57 -0.57 17.23
C LEU A 273 -19.47 -2.06 16.96
N VAL A 274 -19.41 -2.49 15.69
CA VAL A 274 -19.20 -3.91 15.34
C VAL A 274 -17.88 -4.44 15.90
N ALA A 275 -16.77 -3.70 15.73
CA ALA A 275 -15.48 -4.09 16.27
C ALA A 275 -15.48 -4.16 17.81
N THR A 276 -16.10 -3.16 18.45
CA THR A 276 -16.19 -3.08 19.92
C THR A 276 -17.05 -4.18 20.50
N ALA A 277 -18.23 -4.42 19.90
CA ALA A 277 -19.12 -5.50 20.29
C ALA A 277 -18.43 -6.85 20.12
N PHE A 278 -17.81 -7.11 18.95
CA PHE A 278 -17.05 -8.34 18.73
C PHE A 278 -15.95 -8.53 19.78
N ALA A 279 -15.16 -7.49 20.05
CA ALA A 279 -14.08 -7.54 21.04
C ALA A 279 -14.61 -7.83 22.46
N ALA A 280 -15.75 -7.26 22.85
CA ALA A 280 -16.35 -7.44 24.17
C ALA A 280 -16.71 -8.90 24.49
N PHE A 281 -16.96 -9.73 23.48
CA PHE A 281 -17.22 -11.17 23.65
C PHE A 281 -15.96 -12.04 23.62
N GLN A 282 -14.76 -11.44 23.49
CA GLN A 282 -13.50 -12.18 23.47
C GLN A 282 -12.72 -11.99 24.79
N LYS A 283 -11.98 -13.02 25.20
CA LYS A 283 -11.13 -12.95 26.41
C LYS A 283 -10.11 -11.82 26.34
N ASN A 284 -9.55 -11.57 25.15
CA ASN A 284 -8.49 -10.57 24.90
C ASN A 284 -9.03 -9.19 24.44
N HIS A 285 -10.22 -8.79 24.89
CA HIS A 285 -10.92 -7.59 24.41
C HIS A 285 -10.04 -6.32 24.34
N SER A 286 -9.24 -6.01 25.36
CA SER A 286 -8.38 -4.82 25.39
C SER A 286 -7.37 -4.81 24.23
N PHE A 287 -6.77 -5.96 23.94
CA PHE A 287 -5.84 -6.12 22.82
C PHE A 287 -6.54 -5.93 21.47
N LEU A 288 -7.74 -6.50 21.30
CA LEU A 288 -8.49 -6.40 20.05
C LEU A 288 -8.95 -4.95 19.77
N LEU A 289 -9.28 -4.19 20.81
CA LEU A 289 -9.57 -2.76 20.70
C LEU A 289 -8.33 -1.96 20.29
N ILE A 290 -7.17 -2.25 20.90
CA ILE A 290 -5.88 -1.65 20.51
C ILE A 290 -5.54 -1.99 19.05
N LEU A 291 -5.72 -3.25 18.63
CA LEU A 291 -5.52 -3.65 17.23
C LEU A 291 -6.48 -2.93 16.28
N THR A 292 -7.73 -2.73 16.68
CA THR A 292 -8.70 -1.94 15.89
C THR A 292 -8.20 -0.52 15.68
N ALA A 293 -7.70 0.12 16.74
CA ALA A 293 -7.13 1.47 16.68
C ALA A 293 -5.85 1.53 15.82
N PHE A 294 -4.94 0.56 15.96
CA PHE A 294 -3.75 0.46 15.12
C PHE A 294 -4.09 0.26 13.65
N SER A 295 -5.03 -0.64 13.33
CA SER A 295 -5.48 -0.87 11.96
C SER A 295 -6.13 0.39 11.36
N ALA A 296 -6.93 1.11 12.16
CA ALA A 296 -7.49 2.39 11.74
C ALA A 296 -6.39 3.43 11.47
N ALA A 297 -5.43 3.59 12.39
CA ALA A 297 -4.31 4.52 12.21
C ALA A 297 -3.46 4.15 10.99
N GLN A 298 -3.20 2.85 10.77
CA GLN A 298 -2.47 2.34 9.60
C GLN A 298 -3.19 2.75 8.32
N GLN A 299 -4.50 2.54 8.24
CA GLN A 299 -5.26 2.83 7.02
C GLN A 299 -5.48 4.33 6.81
N ILE A 300 -5.52 5.15 7.87
CA ILE A 300 -5.46 6.61 7.75
C ILE A 300 -4.15 7.02 7.09
N ALA A 301 -3.03 6.58 7.67
CA ALA A 301 -1.69 6.92 7.17
C ALA A 301 -1.46 6.39 5.75
N PHE A 302 -1.97 5.18 5.45
CA PHE A 302 -1.88 4.59 4.13
C PHE A 302 -2.70 5.37 3.09
N SER A 303 -3.90 5.85 3.43
CA SER A 303 -4.68 6.75 2.56
C SER A 303 -3.93 8.05 2.27
N MET A 304 -3.31 8.65 3.29
CA MET A 304 -2.50 9.88 3.13
C MET A 304 -1.30 9.66 2.21
N VAL A 305 -0.48 8.62 2.45
CA VAL A 305 0.70 8.39 1.62
C VAL A 305 0.32 8.02 0.18
N SER A 306 -0.73 7.21 0.02
CA SER A 306 -1.24 6.80 -1.30
C SER A 306 -1.65 7.99 -2.15
N ARG A 307 -2.30 9.00 -1.55
CA ARG A 307 -2.72 10.21 -2.26
C ARG A 307 -1.54 11.14 -2.50
N SER A 308 -0.73 11.40 -1.47
CA SER A 308 0.43 12.31 -1.55
C SER A 308 1.43 11.97 -2.67
N ARG A 309 1.55 10.69 -3.08
CA ARG A 309 2.42 10.25 -4.18
C ARG A 309 1.99 10.72 -5.57
N ASN A 310 0.74 11.16 -5.70
CA ASN A 310 0.14 11.68 -6.92
C ASN A 310 -0.09 13.20 -6.83
N ARG A 311 0.66 13.89 -5.96
CA ARG A 311 0.50 15.29 -5.64
C ARG A 311 1.83 16.02 -5.68
N ASP A 312 1.79 17.31 -6.01
CA ASP A 312 2.95 18.19 -6.22
C ASP A 312 3.77 18.55 -4.96
N SER A 313 3.50 17.91 -3.81
CA SER A 313 4.11 18.24 -2.51
C SER A 313 4.93 17.08 -1.92
N MET A 314 6.24 17.12 -2.14
CA MET A 314 7.16 16.12 -1.59
C MET A 314 7.28 16.16 -0.06
N ILE A 315 7.04 17.30 0.58
CA ILE A 315 6.96 17.35 2.05
C ILE A 315 5.75 16.58 2.56
N TYR A 316 4.58 16.77 1.94
CA TYR A 316 3.39 16.03 2.31
C TYR A 316 3.63 14.52 2.15
N HIS A 317 4.26 14.13 1.03
CA HIS A 317 4.61 12.73 0.79
C HIS A 317 5.60 12.17 1.82
N VAL A 318 6.68 12.87 2.15
CA VAL A 318 7.66 12.39 3.15
C VAL A 318 7.00 12.24 4.53
N ILE A 319 6.22 13.24 4.99
CA ILE A 319 5.53 13.17 6.28
C ILE A 319 4.54 12.00 6.29
N ALA A 320 3.70 11.87 5.26
CA ALA A 320 2.75 10.76 5.16
C ALA A 320 3.47 9.39 5.11
N SER A 321 4.66 9.33 4.51
CA SER A 321 5.48 8.11 4.46
C SER A 321 6.02 7.72 5.83
N ILE A 322 6.41 8.68 6.68
CA ILE A 322 6.87 8.38 8.05
C ILE A 322 5.76 7.67 8.83
N PHE A 323 4.56 8.26 8.85
CA PHE A 323 3.42 7.68 9.54
C PHE A 323 3.00 6.34 8.93
N SER A 324 2.92 6.25 7.60
CA SER A 324 2.44 5.03 6.94
C SER A 324 3.37 3.85 7.19
N ASN A 325 4.69 4.01 7.07
CA ASN A 325 5.63 2.91 7.27
C ASN A 325 5.77 2.55 8.75
N GLY A 326 5.80 3.55 9.63
CA GLY A 326 5.90 3.32 11.08
C GLY A 326 4.67 2.61 11.63
N VAL A 327 3.47 3.12 11.37
CA VAL A 327 2.23 2.50 11.88
C VAL A 327 1.99 1.12 11.24
N TRP A 328 2.37 0.94 9.96
CA TRP A 328 2.35 -0.38 9.35
C TRP A 328 3.23 -1.38 10.11
N PHE A 329 4.48 -1.02 10.43
CA PHE A 329 5.39 -1.91 11.16
C PHE A 329 4.79 -2.32 12.50
N LEU A 330 4.29 -1.33 13.26
CA LEU A 330 3.69 -1.59 14.58
C LEU A 330 2.47 -2.50 14.47
N THR A 331 1.58 -2.23 13.52
CA THR A 331 0.36 -3.03 13.33
C THR A 331 0.69 -4.45 12.90
N PHE A 332 1.58 -4.62 11.92
CA PHE A 332 2.00 -5.93 11.44
C PHE A 332 2.70 -6.72 12.54
N ARG A 333 3.56 -6.07 13.34
CA ARG A 333 4.17 -6.69 14.51
C ARG A 333 3.10 -7.21 15.48
N GLN A 334 2.05 -6.44 15.78
CA GLN A 334 0.97 -6.91 16.67
C GLN A 334 0.25 -8.15 16.11
N LEU A 335 0.07 -8.23 14.79
CA LEU A 335 -0.50 -9.41 14.13
C LEU A 335 0.44 -10.63 14.24
N HIS A 336 1.74 -10.40 13.99
CA HIS A 336 2.78 -11.42 14.05
C HIS A 336 2.95 -12.01 15.45
N VAL A 337 3.16 -11.17 16.48
CA VAL A 337 3.36 -11.62 17.87
C VAL A 337 2.12 -12.30 18.48
N LYS A 338 0.94 -12.14 17.84
CA LYS A 338 -0.29 -12.86 18.19
C LYS A 338 -0.61 -14.01 17.26
N ASN A 339 0.35 -14.45 16.45
CA ASN A 339 0.27 -15.63 15.60
C ASN A 339 -0.94 -15.64 14.65
N TRP A 340 -1.39 -14.46 14.20
CA TRP A 340 -2.45 -14.33 13.21
C TRP A 340 -3.72 -15.14 13.50
N THR A 341 -4.14 -15.20 14.78
CA THR A 341 -5.32 -15.96 15.19
C THR A 341 -6.60 -15.44 14.52
N PRO A 342 -7.61 -16.29 14.25
CA PRO A 342 -8.84 -15.84 13.57
C PRO A 342 -9.59 -14.70 14.28
N GLU A 343 -9.46 -14.57 15.59
CA GLU A 343 -10.06 -13.49 16.39
C GLU A 343 -9.53 -12.08 16.03
N LEU A 344 -8.33 -11.97 15.43
CA LEU A 344 -7.76 -10.68 15.04
C LEU A 344 -8.37 -10.12 13.76
N TYR A 345 -9.05 -10.96 12.99
CA TYR A 345 -9.56 -10.63 11.67
C TYR A 345 -10.60 -9.50 11.70
N VAL A 346 -11.63 -9.63 12.54
CA VAL A 346 -12.71 -8.63 12.67
C VAL A 346 -12.17 -7.27 13.13
N PRO A 347 -11.41 -7.15 14.24
CA PRO A 347 -10.86 -5.86 14.65
C PRO A 347 -9.92 -5.26 13.61
N TYR A 348 -9.11 -6.08 12.94
CA TYR A 348 -8.24 -5.61 11.85
C TYR A 348 -9.06 -5.07 10.67
N ALA A 349 -10.04 -5.83 10.17
CA ALA A 349 -10.83 -5.43 9.00
C ALA A 349 -11.74 -4.22 9.28
N ALA A 350 -12.40 -4.19 10.43
CA ALA A 350 -13.27 -3.09 10.83
C ALA A 350 -12.48 -1.81 11.09
N GLY A 351 -11.38 -1.89 11.85
CA GLY A 351 -10.47 -0.78 12.06
C GLY A 351 -9.91 -0.27 10.74
N GLY A 352 -9.51 -1.17 9.85
CA GLY A 352 -8.96 -0.78 8.56
C GLY A 352 -9.96 -0.08 7.64
N ALA A 353 -11.23 -0.52 7.65
CA ALA A 353 -12.31 0.14 6.94
C ALA A 353 -12.58 1.55 7.49
N VAL A 354 -12.70 1.70 8.81
CA VAL A 354 -12.84 3.00 9.50
C VAL A 354 -11.69 3.94 9.17
N GLY A 355 -10.47 3.43 9.24
CA GLY A 355 -9.25 4.20 8.97
C GLY A 355 -9.17 4.67 7.53
N SER A 356 -9.51 3.80 6.56
CA SER A 356 -9.42 4.17 5.15
C SER A 356 -10.36 5.32 4.80
N VAL A 357 -11.65 5.24 5.21
CA VAL A 357 -12.63 6.30 4.91
C VAL A 357 -12.28 7.62 5.58
N THR A 358 -11.84 7.55 6.84
CA THR A 358 -11.40 8.73 7.61
C THR A 358 -10.14 9.34 6.99
N GLY A 359 -9.20 8.49 6.58
CA GLY A 359 -7.94 8.90 5.96
C GLY A 359 -8.13 9.61 4.63
N VAL A 360 -9.09 9.19 3.80
CA VAL A 360 -9.41 9.89 2.54
C VAL A 360 -9.90 11.31 2.83
N ALA A 361 -10.85 11.46 3.76
CA ALA A 361 -11.37 12.78 4.15
C ALA A 361 -10.27 13.70 4.69
N ILE A 362 -9.43 13.19 5.60
CA ILE A 362 -8.27 13.93 6.14
C ILE A 362 -7.32 14.36 5.02
N SER A 363 -7.00 13.45 4.09
CA SER A 363 -6.09 13.73 2.98
C SER A 363 -6.62 14.82 2.06
N MET A 364 -7.90 14.75 1.68
CA MET A 364 -8.56 15.79 0.89
C MET A 364 -8.52 17.15 1.60
N GLY A 365 -8.73 17.15 2.93
CA GLY A 365 -8.63 18.35 3.76
C GLY A 365 -7.22 18.96 3.79
N ILE A 366 -6.19 18.12 3.93
CA ILE A 366 -4.77 18.55 3.88
C ILE A 366 -4.44 19.12 2.51
N GLU A 367 -4.79 18.40 1.44
CA GLU A 367 -4.53 18.82 0.05
C GLU A 367 -5.11 20.20 -0.21
N LYS A 368 -6.37 20.41 0.20
CA LYS A 368 -7.05 21.69 0.02
C LYS A 368 -6.45 22.81 0.86
N LYS A 369 -6.17 22.55 2.15
CA LYS A 369 -5.57 23.54 3.07
C LYS A 369 -4.19 24.00 2.60
N LEU A 370 -3.43 23.12 1.96
CA LEU A 370 -2.08 23.40 1.47
C LEU A 370 -2.05 23.79 -0.01
N HIS A 371 -3.20 23.91 -0.67
CA HIS A 371 -3.32 24.17 -2.12
C HIS A 371 -2.46 23.23 -2.97
N ILE A 372 -2.45 21.95 -2.59
CA ILE A 372 -1.72 20.87 -3.25
C ILE A 372 -2.56 20.39 -4.44
N THR A 373 -1.94 20.29 -5.61
CA THR A 373 -2.61 19.84 -6.83
C THR A 373 -2.16 18.46 -7.26
N SER A 374 -2.90 17.84 -8.19
CA SER A 374 -2.49 16.59 -8.83
C SER A 374 -1.30 16.84 -9.75
N GLU A 375 -0.29 15.97 -9.69
CA GLU A 375 0.78 15.99 -10.68
C GLU A 375 0.22 15.55 -12.04
N THR A 376 0.47 16.38 -13.07
CA THR A 376 0.00 16.14 -14.44
C THR A 376 0.90 15.22 -15.24
#